data_AF-A0A1H9QM62-F1
#
_entry.id   AF-A0A1H9QM62-F1
#
_cell.length_a   1.000
_cell.length_b   1.000
_cell.length_c   1.000
_cell.angle_alpha   90.00
_cell.angle_beta   90.00
_cell.angle_gamma   90.00
#
_symmetry.space_group_name_H-M   'P 1'
#
loop_
_entity.id
_entity.type
_entity.pdbx_description
1 polymer ?
#
loop_
_entity_poly.entity_id
_entity_poly.type
_entity_poly.pdbx_seq_one_letter_code
_entity_poly.pdbx_strand_id
1 'polypeptide(L)'
;MKKIAFTLTAVILTAVGCKSNEENLKFTDKVENAHHKQEFLAKEAVQFNLKLEFGGEERMDAKFTILTNSTKGVIEYKNGAKIIFDKDKVFYSPTIPNEKSVRFDTFTWSYFFLFPNKLNDPGTIWNTYDNTEKDHENYVTEKLTFTSGTGEAPDDWYVVYADKTTHLIEKAAYIVSINGGKEAAEKNPHAIQYLEYKAVDGIPMATKWIFWGWQDGKGLTDELGHATLTNIKFVKADTNYFTPGTDFKSK
;
A
#
# COMPACT_ATOMS: atom_id res chain seq x y z
N MET A 1 43.81 9.94 61.16
CA MET A 1 42.51 10.15 60.47
C MET A 1 42.77 10.12 58.97
N LYS A 2 42.44 9.00 58.30
CA LYS A 2 42.71 8.78 56.87
C LYS A 2 41.68 9.54 56.03
N LYS A 3 42.14 10.44 55.16
CA LYS A 3 41.29 11.10 54.14
C LYS A 3 41.05 10.10 53.01
N ILE A 4 39.79 9.72 52.79
CA ILE A 4 39.37 8.92 51.65
C ILE A 4 39.06 9.90 50.52
N ALA A 5 39.86 9.85 49.46
CA ALA A 5 39.60 10.57 48.21
C ALA A 5 38.60 9.76 47.39
N PHE A 6 37.42 10.33 47.13
CA PHE A 6 36.46 9.80 46.17
C PHE A 6 36.90 10.22 44.77
N THR A 7 37.40 9.27 43.99
CA THR A 7 37.67 9.49 42.57
C THR A 7 36.36 9.36 41.80
N LEU A 8 35.83 10.47 41.32
CA LEU A 8 34.64 10.51 40.48
C LEU A 8 35.05 10.18 39.04
N THR A 9 34.88 8.92 38.62
CA THR A 9 35.11 8.51 37.23
C THR A 9 33.90 8.92 36.40
N ALA A 10 34.00 10.03 35.68
CA ALA A 10 33.01 10.43 34.68
C ALA A 10 33.11 9.49 33.47
N VAL A 11 32.16 8.56 33.34
CA VAL A 11 31.98 7.77 32.13
C VAL A 11 31.27 8.67 31.12
N ILE A 12 32.04 9.26 30.20
CA ILE A 12 31.49 9.95 29.03
C ILE A 12 30.99 8.87 28.08
N LEU A 13 29.68 8.61 28.11
CA LEU A 13 29.02 7.76 27.14
C LEU A 13 28.94 8.55 25.82
N THR A 14 29.91 8.33 24.93
CA THR A 14 29.81 8.85 23.56
C THR A 14 28.73 8.07 22.83
N ALA A 15 27.54 8.68 22.70
CA ALA A 15 26.51 8.21 21.79
C ALA A 15 26.98 8.44 20.34
N VAL A 16 27.82 7.55 19.84
CA VAL A 16 28.07 7.36 18.41
C VAL A 16 27.11 6.27 17.97
N GLY A 17 25.94 6.64 17.46
CA GLY A 17 24.91 5.68 17.07
C GLY A 17 24.10 6.16 15.87
N CYS A 18 24.45 5.63 14.71
CA CYS A 18 23.68 5.58 13.45
C CYS A 18 23.11 6.89 12.90
N LYS A 19 23.95 7.71 12.26
CA LYS A 19 23.48 8.69 11.27
C LYS A 19 24.08 8.50 9.87
N SER A 20 24.94 7.51 9.67
CA SER A 20 25.84 7.46 8.51
C SER A 20 25.52 6.41 7.44
N ASN A 21 24.31 5.81 7.41
CA ASN A 21 23.96 4.79 6.40
C ASN A 21 22.72 5.08 5.54
N GLU A 22 21.94 6.14 5.81
CA GLU A 22 20.71 6.41 5.03
C GLU A 22 20.98 7.00 3.64
N GLU A 23 22.06 7.77 3.45
CA GLU A 23 22.34 8.45 2.18
C GLU A 23 22.53 7.47 1.00
N ASN A 24 23.09 6.27 1.26
CA ASN A 24 23.40 5.27 0.24
C ASN A 24 22.28 4.24 -0.01
N LEU A 25 21.14 4.36 0.68
CA LEU A 25 20.02 3.45 0.46
C LEU A 25 19.35 3.72 -0.89
N LYS A 26 18.91 2.65 -1.56
CA LYS A 26 18.07 2.77 -2.76
C LYS A 26 16.73 3.38 -2.38
N PHE A 27 16.02 3.93 -3.37
CA PHE A 27 14.67 4.48 -3.18
C PHE A 27 13.75 3.51 -2.44
N THR A 28 13.68 2.25 -2.90
CA THR A 28 12.79 1.26 -2.29
C THR A 28 13.17 0.94 -0.86
N ASP A 29 14.47 0.86 -0.53
CA ASP A 29 14.93 0.63 0.84
C ASP A 29 14.51 1.78 1.77
N LYS A 30 14.64 3.04 1.33
CA LYS A 30 14.22 4.22 2.10
C LYS A 30 12.72 4.19 2.39
N VAL A 31 11.93 3.91 1.36
CA VAL A 31 10.47 3.85 1.48
C VAL A 31 10.04 2.67 2.35
N GLU A 32 10.51 1.45 2.09
CA GLU A 32 10.14 0.26 2.86
C GLU A 32 10.55 0.38 4.34
N ASN A 33 11.69 1.02 4.63
CA ASN A 33 12.10 1.33 6.00
C ASN A 33 11.17 2.36 6.65
N ALA A 34 10.80 3.44 5.95
CA ALA A 34 9.86 4.44 6.47
C ALA A 34 8.46 3.89 6.74
N HIS A 35 8.04 2.87 5.98
CA HIS A 35 6.78 2.14 6.21
C HIS A 35 6.90 0.98 7.20
N HIS A 36 8.07 0.80 7.83
CA HIS A 36 8.31 -0.25 8.84
C HIS A 36 7.94 -1.64 8.30
N LYS A 37 8.36 -1.95 7.05
CA LYS A 37 7.96 -3.17 6.34
C LYS A 37 8.29 -4.44 7.11
N GLN A 38 9.43 -4.50 7.80
CA GLN A 38 9.82 -5.69 8.56
C GLN A 38 8.85 -5.95 9.73
N GLU A 39 8.50 -4.90 10.48
CA GLU A 39 7.53 -4.95 11.56
C GLU A 39 6.13 -5.28 11.03
N PHE A 40 5.76 -4.73 9.87
CA PHE A 40 4.50 -5.04 9.20
C PHE A 40 4.42 -6.52 8.82
N LEU A 41 5.44 -7.07 8.16
CA LEU A 41 5.48 -8.47 7.75
C LEU A 41 5.64 -9.46 8.92
N ALA A 42 6.11 -9.00 10.08
CA ALA A 42 6.12 -9.79 11.31
C ALA A 42 4.71 -10.00 11.91
N LYS A 43 3.74 -9.16 11.54
CA LYS A 43 2.33 -9.34 11.88
C LYS A 43 1.70 -10.33 10.91
N GLU A 44 0.71 -11.08 11.37
CA GLU A 44 0.11 -12.15 10.56
C GLU A 44 -0.92 -11.61 9.57
N ALA A 45 -1.90 -10.87 10.08
CA ALA A 45 -2.94 -10.25 9.28
C ALA A 45 -3.21 -8.83 9.74
N VAL A 46 -3.70 -8.02 8.81
CA VAL A 46 -4.21 -6.67 9.07
C VAL A 46 -5.70 -6.63 8.72
N GLN A 47 -6.48 -6.04 9.62
CA GLN A 47 -7.91 -5.80 9.45
C GLN A 47 -8.16 -4.30 9.40
N PHE A 48 -9.01 -3.86 8.49
CA PHE A 48 -9.46 -2.48 8.38
C PHE A 48 -10.84 -2.42 7.72
N ASN A 49 -11.58 -1.35 7.98
CA ASN A 49 -12.77 -1.00 7.20
C ASN A 49 -12.38 -0.02 6.11
N LEU A 50 -12.87 -0.24 4.90
CA LEU A 50 -12.72 0.65 3.76
C LEU A 50 -14.09 1.18 3.35
N LYS A 51 -14.22 2.50 3.31
CA LYS A 51 -15.34 3.18 2.64
C LYS A 51 -14.79 3.90 1.42
N LEU A 52 -15.31 3.58 0.23
CA LEU A 52 -14.83 4.03 -1.06
C LEU A 52 -15.95 4.73 -1.83
N GLU A 53 -15.67 5.92 -2.35
CA GLU A 53 -16.60 6.72 -3.12
C GLU A 53 -15.94 7.20 -4.43
N PHE A 54 -16.68 7.15 -5.53
CA PHE A 54 -16.26 7.71 -6.83
C PHE A 54 -17.43 8.45 -7.46
N GLY A 55 -17.18 9.65 -7.99
CA GLY A 55 -18.23 10.47 -8.61
C GLY A 55 -19.40 10.83 -7.68
N GLY A 56 -19.16 10.88 -6.37
CA GLY A 56 -20.19 11.15 -5.35
C GLY A 56 -21.06 9.94 -4.98
N GLU A 57 -20.77 8.75 -5.50
CA GLU A 57 -21.49 7.51 -5.17
C GLU A 57 -20.62 6.53 -4.38
N GLU A 58 -21.22 5.90 -3.37
CA GLU A 58 -20.56 4.81 -2.63
C GLU A 58 -20.32 3.61 -3.56
N ARG A 59 -19.06 3.22 -3.69
CA ARG A 59 -18.63 2.06 -4.48
C ARG A 59 -18.37 0.83 -3.61
N MET A 60 -17.92 1.04 -2.38
CA MET A 60 -17.66 -0.03 -1.45
C MET A 60 -17.72 0.47 -0.01
N ASP A 61 -18.38 -0.31 0.85
CA ASP A 61 -18.25 -0.21 2.30
C ASP A 61 -18.10 -1.64 2.83
N ALA A 62 -16.84 -1.99 3.14
CA ALA A 62 -16.46 -3.36 3.45
C ALA A 62 -15.33 -3.41 4.47
N LYS A 63 -15.31 -4.50 5.23
CA LYS A 63 -14.21 -4.85 6.14
C LYS A 63 -13.26 -5.80 5.43
N PHE A 64 -12.00 -5.44 5.38
CA PHE A 64 -10.90 -6.24 4.86
C PHE A 64 -10.22 -6.95 6.03
N THR A 65 -9.83 -8.20 5.83
CA THR A 65 -8.84 -8.90 6.65
C THR A 65 -7.93 -9.64 5.72
N ILE A 66 -6.67 -9.20 5.62
CA ILE A 66 -5.70 -9.70 4.64
C ILE A 66 -4.42 -10.11 5.37
N LEU A 67 -3.79 -11.19 4.92
CA LEU A 67 -2.46 -11.55 5.37
C LEU A 67 -1.47 -10.46 4.92
N THR A 68 -0.53 -10.11 5.79
CA THR A 68 0.47 -9.05 5.52
C THR A 68 1.39 -9.41 4.36
N ASN A 69 1.58 -10.70 4.10
CA ASN A 69 2.29 -11.23 2.93
C ASN A 69 1.43 -11.25 1.65
N SER A 70 0.23 -10.67 1.65
CA SER A 70 -0.72 -10.58 0.53
C SER A 70 -1.29 -11.89 -0.01
N THR A 71 -0.97 -13.04 0.60
CA THR A 71 -1.32 -14.34 -0.01
C THR A 71 -2.78 -14.74 0.18
N LYS A 72 -3.47 -14.27 1.22
CA LYS A 72 -4.87 -14.58 1.47
C LYS A 72 -5.60 -13.38 2.04
N GLY A 73 -6.91 -13.35 1.84
CA GLY A 73 -7.74 -12.34 2.45
C GLY A 73 -9.22 -12.61 2.34
N VAL A 74 -9.99 -11.85 3.11
CA VAL A 74 -11.45 -11.78 3.02
C VAL A 74 -11.90 -10.33 3.03
N ILE A 75 -12.89 -10.05 2.20
CA ILE A 75 -13.61 -8.78 2.10
C ILE A 75 -15.05 -9.07 2.52
N GLU A 76 -15.52 -8.44 3.59
CA GLU A 76 -16.86 -8.64 4.15
C GLU A 76 -17.70 -7.37 3.94
N TYR A 77 -18.73 -7.45 3.11
CA TYR A 77 -19.63 -6.34 2.81
C TYR A 77 -20.71 -6.20 3.89
N LYS A 78 -21.30 -5.01 4.01
CA LYS A 78 -22.40 -4.72 4.96
C LYS A 78 -23.60 -5.66 4.85
N ASN A 79 -23.92 -6.14 3.64
CA ASN A 79 -25.02 -7.09 3.42
C ASN A 79 -24.66 -8.54 3.82
N GLY A 80 -23.48 -8.78 4.37
CA GLY A 80 -22.97 -10.09 4.76
C GLY A 80 -22.32 -10.89 3.63
N ALA A 81 -22.37 -10.41 2.38
CA ALA A 81 -21.64 -11.04 1.28
C ALA A 81 -20.13 -10.96 1.51
N LYS A 82 -19.41 -11.98 1.05
CA LYS A 82 -17.96 -12.05 1.18
C LYS A 82 -17.29 -12.31 -0.15
N ILE A 83 -16.07 -11.80 -0.27
CA ILE A 83 -15.08 -12.28 -1.24
C ILE A 83 -13.91 -12.84 -0.44
N ILE A 84 -13.44 -14.03 -0.79
CA ILE A 84 -12.28 -14.70 -0.18
C ILE A 84 -11.29 -15.00 -1.30
N PHE A 85 -10.01 -14.70 -1.07
CA PHE A 85 -8.95 -15.06 -2.00
C PHE A 85 -7.84 -15.86 -1.33
N ASP A 86 -7.28 -16.78 -2.10
CA ASP A 86 -6.06 -17.53 -1.78
C ASP A 86 -5.17 -17.50 -3.03
N LYS A 87 -4.16 -16.62 -2.96
CA LYS A 87 -3.31 -16.21 -4.08
C LYS A 87 -4.16 -15.69 -5.24
N ASP A 88 -4.16 -16.40 -6.36
CA ASP A 88 -4.84 -16.07 -7.61
C ASP A 88 -6.30 -16.56 -7.65
N LYS A 89 -6.70 -17.42 -6.70
CA LYS A 89 -8.06 -17.99 -6.65
C LYS A 89 -8.98 -17.06 -5.89
N VAL A 90 -10.12 -16.74 -6.50
CA VAL A 90 -11.14 -15.87 -5.89
C VAL A 90 -12.45 -16.61 -5.74
N PHE A 91 -13.02 -16.57 -4.54
CA PHE A 91 -14.32 -17.14 -4.19
C PHE A 91 -15.23 -16.04 -3.66
N TYR A 92 -16.53 -16.10 -3.94
CA TYR A 92 -17.45 -15.06 -3.49
C TYR A 92 -18.86 -15.58 -3.25
N SER A 93 -19.57 -14.92 -2.33
CA SER A 93 -20.95 -15.24 -2.00
C SER A 93 -21.89 -14.99 -3.20
N PRO A 94 -22.93 -15.83 -3.40
CA PRO A 94 -23.93 -15.59 -4.44
C PRO A 94 -24.65 -14.24 -4.36
N THR A 95 -24.67 -13.63 -3.16
CA THR A 95 -25.30 -12.35 -2.84
C THR A 95 -24.37 -11.14 -3.03
N ILE A 96 -23.23 -11.31 -3.71
CA ILE A 96 -22.31 -10.21 -3.97
C ILE A 96 -23.01 -9.08 -4.75
N PRO A 97 -22.81 -7.79 -4.41
CA PRO A 97 -23.49 -6.69 -5.10
C PRO A 97 -23.20 -6.61 -6.60
N ASN A 98 -21.99 -6.99 -7.01
CA ASN A 98 -21.57 -6.95 -8.41
C ASN A 98 -20.56 -8.06 -8.74
N GLU A 99 -21.03 -9.12 -9.40
CA GLU A 99 -20.19 -10.26 -9.81
C GLU A 99 -19.09 -9.86 -10.82
N LYS A 100 -19.31 -8.80 -11.62
CA LYS A 100 -18.32 -8.34 -12.60
C LYS A 100 -17.10 -7.74 -11.92
N SER A 101 -17.28 -7.01 -10.81
CA SER A 101 -16.19 -6.31 -10.12
C SER A 101 -15.39 -7.21 -9.17
N VAL A 102 -15.90 -8.38 -8.77
CA VAL A 102 -15.27 -9.26 -7.76
C VAL A 102 -13.74 -9.36 -7.85
N ARG A 103 -13.20 -9.71 -9.04
CA ARG A 103 -11.75 -9.88 -9.20
C ARG A 103 -10.99 -8.56 -9.06
N PHE A 104 -11.52 -7.50 -9.66
CA PHE A 104 -10.95 -6.15 -9.54
C PHE A 104 -10.98 -5.65 -8.08
N ASP A 105 -12.11 -5.79 -7.41
CA ASP A 105 -12.30 -5.40 -6.01
C ASP A 105 -11.38 -6.19 -5.05
N THR A 106 -11.11 -7.45 -5.39
CA THR A 106 -10.21 -8.31 -4.61
C THR A 106 -8.79 -7.75 -4.59
N PHE A 107 -8.24 -7.46 -5.78
CA PHE A 107 -6.81 -7.21 -5.92
C PHE A 107 -6.45 -5.72 -5.90
N THR A 108 -7.28 -4.83 -6.44
CA THR A 108 -6.93 -3.41 -6.54
C THR A 108 -6.83 -2.75 -5.16
N TRP A 109 -7.85 -2.89 -4.31
CA TRP A 109 -7.90 -2.17 -3.03
C TRP A 109 -6.92 -2.74 -2.00
N SER A 110 -6.73 -4.07 -2.01
CA SER A 110 -5.72 -4.73 -1.18
C SER A 110 -4.31 -4.39 -1.65
N TYR A 111 -4.08 -4.28 -2.96
CA TYR A 111 -2.80 -3.84 -3.51
C TYR A 111 -2.46 -2.42 -3.11
N PHE A 112 -3.40 -1.45 -3.23
CA PHE A 112 -3.15 -0.08 -2.77
C PHE A 112 -2.87 0.02 -1.28
N PHE A 113 -3.56 -0.75 -0.44
CA PHE A 113 -3.25 -0.82 0.99
C PHE A 113 -1.83 -1.35 1.25
N LEU A 114 -1.45 -2.42 0.55
CA LEU A 114 -0.17 -3.10 0.75
C LEU A 114 0.98 -2.51 -0.08
N PHE A 115 0.72 -1.52 -0.92
CA PHE A 115 1.66 -1.01 -1.92
C PHE A 115 3.03 -0.65 -1.34
N PRO A 116 3.14 0.07 -0.20
CA PRO A 116 4.45 0.39 0.38
C PRO A 116 5.28 -0.83 0.80
N ASN A 117 4.64 -1.99 1.00
CA ASN A 117 5.29 -3.24 1.42
C ASN A 117 5.64 -4.17 0.26
N LYS A 118 5.27 -3.81 -0.98
CA LYS A 118 5.42 -4.63 -2.20
C LYS A 118 6.46 -4.11 -3.19
N LEU A 119 7.21 -3.06 -2.84
CA LEU A 119 8.09 -2.36 -3.77
C LEU A 119 9.23 -3.25 -4.28
N ASN A 120 9.71 -4.19 -3.47
CA ASN A 120 10.73 -5.17 -3.85
C ASN A 120 10.17 -6.60 -4.07
N ASP A 121 8.89 -6.76 -4.39
CA ASP A 121 8.34 -8.08 -4.75
C ASP A 121 9.04 -8.65 -6.02
N PRO A 122 9.16 -9.98 -6.16
CA PRO A 122 9.75 -10.57 -7.36
C PRO A 122 9.08 -10.08 -8.66
N GLY A 123 9.90 -9.62 -9.60
CA GLY A 123 9.44 -9.12 -10.90
C GLY A 123 9.29 -7.61 -10.99
N THR A 124 9.46 -6.85 -9.90
CA THR A 124 9.52 -5.38 -9.93
C THR A 124 10.81 -4.88 -10.59
N ILE A 125 10.70 -3.84 -11.40
CA ILE A 125 11.82 -3.13 -12.03
C ILE A 125 11.67 -1.65 -11.72
N TRP A 126 12.67 -1.08 -11.05
CA TRP A 126 12.73 0.34 -10.69
C TRP A 126 13.66 1.10 -11.63
N ASN A 127 13.17 2.24 -12.11
CA ASN A 127 13.87 3.12 -13.02
C ASN A 127 13.79 4.55 -12.49
N THR A 128 14.84 5.33 -12.77
CA THR A 128 14.83 6.77 -12.55
C THR A 128 13.66 7.42 -13.29
N TYR A 129 13.02 8.40 -12.68
CA TYR A 129 11.97 9.20 -13.32
C TYR A 129 12.29 10.69 -13.13
N ASP A 130 12.34 11.43 -14.23
CA ASP A 130 12.62 12.87 -14.23
C ASP A 130 11.33 13.65 -13.91
N ASN A 131 11.08 13.84 -12.61
CA ASN A 131 9.89 14.53 -12.15
C ASN A 131 10.02 16.05 -12.41
N THR A 132 9.22 16.53 -13.36
CA THR A 132 9.16 17.95 -13.75
C THR A 132 7.93 18.68 -13.20
N GLU A 133 7.18 18.06 -12.28
CA GLU A 133 6.03 18.66 -11.62
C GLU A 133 6.44 19.89 -10.78
N LYS A 134 5.52 20.82 -10.59
CA LYS A 134 5.79 22.08 -9.85
C LYS A 134 6.29 21.83 -8.43
N ASP A 135 5.87 20.75 -7.80
CA ASP A 135 6.19 20.34 -6.43
C ASP A 135 7.29 19.27 -6.35
N HIS A 136 8.01 18.99 -7.45
CA HIS A 136 9.01 17.92 -7.52
C HIS A 136 10.08 17.98 -6.41
N GLU A 137 10.45 19.19 -5.94
CA GLU A 137 11.46 19.37 -4.89
C GLU A 137 11.09 18.70 -3.55
N ASN A 138 9.80 18.44 -3.33
CA ASN A 138 9.26 17.81 -2.13
C ASN A 138 9.40 16.29 -2.14
N TYR A 139 9.76 15.67 -3.27
CA TYR A 139 9.72 14.22 -3.42
C TYR A 139 11.04 13.62 -3.89
N VAL A 140 11.25 12.36 -3.51
CA VAL A 140 12.06 11.42 -4.28
C VAL A 140 11.09 10.63 -5.16
N THR A 141 11.35 10.57 -6.48
CA THR A 141 10.42 9.98 -7.44
C THR A 141 11.12 8.92 -8.29
N GLU A 142 10.52 7.73 -8.40
CA GLU A 142 10.97 6.68 -9.30
C GLU A 142 9.80 5.98 -9.99
N LYS A 143 10.07 5.34 -11.13
CA LYS A 143 9.10 4.59 -11.92
C LYS A 143 9.26 3.09 -11.72
N LEU A 144 8.19 2.45 -11.31
CA LEU A 144 8.04 1.00 -11.20
C LEU A 144 7.35 0.44 -12.45
N THR A 145 7.96 -0.59 -13.02
CA THR A 145 7.40 -1.44 -14.08
C THR A 145 7.61 -2.91 -13.70
N PHE A 146 7.06 -3.85 -14.46
CA PHE A 146 7.15 -5.27 -14.12
C PHE A 146 7.73 -6.12 -15.25
N THR A 147 8.41 -7.21 -14.90
CA THR A 147 8.79 -8.25 -15.85
C THR A 147 7.54 -8.98 -16.37
N SER A 148 7.57 -9.48 -17.61
CA SER A 148 6.47 -10.26 -18.17
C SER A 148 6.11 -11.46 -17.26
N GLY A 149 4.81 -11.70 -17.06
CA GLY A 149 4.31 -12.76 -16.19
C GLY A 149 4.24 -12.39 -14.69
N THR A 150 4.60 -11.16 -14.31
CA THR A 150 4.45 -10.67 -12.94
C THR A 150 3.00 -10.28 -12.67
N GLY A 151 2.32 -11.00 -11.79
CA GLY A 151 0.91 -10.73 -11.47
C GLY A 151 -0.02 -10.85 -12.67
N GLU A 152 -1.19 -10.22 -12.58
CA GLU A 152 -2.24 -10.31 -13.62
C GLU A 152 -2.14 -9.20 -14.67
N ALA A 153 -1.45 -8.10 -14.36
CA ALA A 153 -1.31 -6.94 -15.22
C ALA A 153 0.15 -6.47 -15.28
N PRO A 154 1.08 -7.29 -15.82
CA PRO A 154 2.50 -6.94 -15.90
C PRO A 154 2.78 -5.71 -16.79
N ASP A 155 1.81 -5.29 -17.60
CA ASP A 155 1.89 -4.10 -18.44
C ASP A 155 1.58 -2.79 -17.70
N ASP A 156 1.12 -2.87 -16.44
CA ASP A 156 0.92 -1.71 -15.59
C ASP A 156 2.26 -1.05 -15.23
N TRP A 157 2.20 0.22 -14.87
CA TRP A 157 3.33 0.95 -14.29
C TRP A 157 2.86 1.86 -13.19
N TYR A 158 3.79 2.23 -12.31
CA TYR A 158 3.60 3.23 -11.28
C TYR A 158 4.71 4.28 -11.35
N VAL A 159 4.38 5.56 -11.14
CA VAL A 159 5.36 6.58 -10.76
C VAL A 159 5.11 6.88 -9.30
N VAL A 160 6.09 6.63 -8.43
CA VAL A 160 5.94 6.67 -6.98
C VAL A 160 6.67 7.86 -6.41
N TYR A 161 5.96 8.65 -5.63
CA TYR A 161 6.43 9.90 -5.05
C TYR A 161 6.47 9.72 -3.53
N ALA A 162 7.68 9.60 -3.00
CA ALA A 162 7.91 9.55 -1.57
C ALA A 162 8.30 10.94 -1.07
N ASP A 163 7.70 11.39 0.03
CA ASP A 163 8.09 12.65 0.68
C ASP A 163 9.58 12.63 1.00
N LYS A 164 10.30 13.69 0.64
CA LYS A 164 11.77 13.73 0.70
C LYS A 164 12.33 13.72 2.13
N THR A 165 11.50 14.05 3.11
CA THR A 165 11.92 14.12 4.53
C THR A 165 11.62 12.82 5.26
N THR A 166 10.40 12.32 5.10
CA THR A 166 9.86 11.17 5.83
C THR A 166 9.99 9.86 5.06
N HIS A 167 10.16 9.92 3.74
CA HIS A 167 10.13 8.80 2.80
C HIS A 167 8.82 7.99 2.81
N LEU A 168 7.76 8.51 3.44
CA LEU A 168 6.42 7.95 3.28
C LEU A 168 5.93 8.23 1.85
N ILE A 169 5.16 7.29 1.29
CA ILE A 169 4.61 7.46 -0.06
C ILE A 169 3.49 8.48 0.06
N GLU A 170 3.59 9.60 -0.64
CA GLU A 170 2.51 10.58 -0.66
C GLU A 170 1.56 10.33 -1.82
N LYS A 171 2.08 10.01 -3.00
CA LYS A 171 1.26 9.70 -4.17
C LYS A 171 1.92 8.64 -5.05
N ALA A 172 1.10 7.91 -5.79
CA ALA A 172 1.54 7.05 -6.88
C ALA A 172 0.64 7.26 -8.09
N ALA A 173 1.21 7.70 -9.22
CA ALA A 173 0.52 7.69 -10.50
C ALA A 173 0.55 6.27 -11.07
N TYR A 174 -0.48 5.85 -11.78
CA TYR A 174 -0.61 4.50 -12.29
C TYR A 174 -1.53 4.41 -13.51
N ILE A 175 -1.40 3.30 -14.22
CA ILE A 175 -2.36 2.84 -15.22
C ILE A 175 -2.93 1.49 -14.80
N VAL A 176 -4.10 1.15 -15.34
CA VAL A 176 -4.72 -0.17 -15.16
C VAL A 176 -5.02 -0.75 -16.53
N SER A 177 -4.22 -1.72 -16.96
CA SER A 177 -4.23 -2.28 -18.32
C SER A 177 -5.21 -3.43 -18.51
N ILE A 178 -5.72 -4.04 -17.43
CA ILE A 178 -6.52 -5.28 -17.48
C ILE A 178 -7.80 -5.19 -18.34
N ASN A 179 -8.34 -3.98 -18.55
CA ASN A 179 -9.60 -3.78 -19.27
C ASN A 179 -9.44 -3.35 -20.75
N GLY A 180 -8.23 -3.04 -21.21
CA GLY A 180 -8.03 -2.47 -22.55
C GLY A 180 -6.60 -2.48 -23.08
N GLY A 181 -5.66 -3.09 -22.35
CA GLY A 181 -4.25 -3.07 -22.65
C GLY A 181 -3.57 -1.75 -22.31
N LYS A 182 -2.24 -1.75 -22.41
CA LYS A 182 -1.38 -0.63 -22.02
C LYS A 182 -1.70 0.67 -22.77
N GLU A 183 -1.76 0.61 -24.10
CA GLU A 183 -1.98 1.81 -24.93
C GLU A 183 -3.29 2.54 -24.63
N ALA A 184 -4.34 1.80 -24.28
CA ALA A 184 -5.62 2.41 -23.89
C ALA A 184 -5.54 3.01 -22.49
N ALA A 185 -4.88 2.32 -21.56
CA ALA A 185 -4.74 2.78 -20.18
C ALA A 185 -3.85 4.03 -20.07
N GLU A 186 -2.80 4.14 -20.89
CA GLU A 186 -1.89 5.31 -20.93
C GLU A 186 -2.56 6.60 -21.45
N LYS A 187 -3.74 6.51 -22.07
CA LYS A 187 -4.51 7.70 -22.45
C LYS A 187 -5.18 8.39 -21.26
N ASN A 188 -5.41 7.67 -20.16
CA ASN A 188 -6.08 8.17 -18.97
C ASN A 188 -5.41 7.62 -17.70
N PRO A 189 -4.15 8.00 -17.42
CA PRO A 189 -3.49 7.62 -16.18
C PRO A 189 -4.16 8.32 -14.99
N HIS A 190 -4.11 7.62 -13.86
CA HIS A 190 -4.69 8.07 -12.60
C HIS A 190 -3.59 8.21 -11.56
N ALA A 191 -3.93 8.74 -10.40
CA ALA A 191 -3.06 8.68 -9.23
C ALA A 191 -3.87 8.40 -7.97
N ILE A 192 -3.21 7.73 -7.01
CA ILE A 192 -3.67 7.61 -5.64
C ILE A 192 -2.77 8.49 -4.78
N GLN A 193 -3.37 9.32 -3.93
CA GLN A 193 -2.69 10.09 -2.90
C GLN A 193 -3.01 9.51 -1.52
N TYR A 194 -1.98 9.27 -0.71
CA TYR A 194 -2.05 8.72 0.63
C TYR A 194 -1.93 9.85 1.65
N LEU A 195 -2.96 10.02 2.47
CA LEU A 195 -3.08 11.13 3.41
C LEU A 195 -3.39 10.61 4.81
N GLU A 196 -3.19 11.50 5.79
CA GLU A 196 -3.54 11.28 7.19
C GLU A 196 -2.91 10.01 7.77
N TYR A 197 -1.58 9.88 7.63
CA TYR A 197 -0.84 8.78 8.22
C TYR A 197 -1.03 8.74 9.74
N LYS A 198 -1.38 7.55 10.26
CA LYS A 198 -1.48 7.25 11.68
C LYS A 198 -0.65 6.03 12.01
N ALA A 199 0.00 6.04 13.18
CA ALA A 199 0.71 4.88 13.67
C ALA A 199 -0.28 3.83 14.23
N VAL A 200 -0.22 2.61 13.72
CA VAL A 200 -0.94 1.44 14.22
C VAL A 200 0.10 0.44 14.69
N ASP A 201 0.16 0.16 16.00
CA ASP A 201 1.27 -0.57 16.63
C ASP A 201 2.66 -0.01 16.23
N GLY A 202 2.76 1.31 16.05
CA GLY A 202 3.99 1.99 15.63
C GLY A 202 4.29 1.94 14.13
N ILE A 203 3.45 1.31 13.30
CA ILE A 203 3.61 1.23 11.84
C ILE A 203 2.75 2.33 11.19
N PRO A 204 3.31 3.22 10.35
CA PRO A 204 2.56 4.29 9.72
C PRO A 204 1.62 3.75 8.63
N MET A 205 0.35 4.14 8.70
CA MET A 205 -0.67 3.74 7.72
C MET A 205 -1.55 4.94 7.35
N ALA A 206 -1.73 5.17 6.05
CA ALA A 206 -2.61 6.22 5.54
C ALA A 206 -4.07 5.88 5.84
N THR A 207 -4.80 6.80 6.47
CA THR A 207 -6.24 6.60 6.75
C THR A 207 -7.17 7.26 5.74
N LYS A 208 -6.62 8.01 4.79
CA LYS A 208 -7.38 8.64 3.71
C LYS A 208 -6.65 8.45 2.39
N TRP A 209 -7.39 8.08 1.36
CA TRP A 209 -6.91 8.07 -0.02
C TRP A 209 -7.72 9.05 -0.86
N ILE A 210 -7.07 9.73 -1.79
CA ILE A 210 -7.75 10.49 -2.84
C ILE A 210 -7.29 9.96 -4.19
N PHE A 211 -8.24 9.71 -5.08
CA PHE A 211 -7.99 9.29 -6.44
C PHE A 211 -8.11 10.49 -7.37
N TRP A 212 -7.13 10.64 -8.24
CA TRP A 212 -6.99 11.79 -9.14
C TRP A 212 -6.83 11.32 -10.58
N GLY A 213 -7.20 12.17 -11.52
CA GLY A 213 -6.55 12.16 -12.82
C GLY A 213 -5.07 12.53 -12.67
N TRP A 214 -4.22 12.07 -13.58
CA TRP A 214 -2.81 12.41 -13.58
C TRP A 214 -2.34 12.79 -14.99
N GLN A 215 -1.38 13.71 -15.07
CA GLN A 215 -0.74 14.07 -16.33
C GLN A 215 0.76 14.27 -16.13
N ASP A 216 1.55 13.65 -17.01
CA ASP A 216 3.02 13.75 -17.01
C ASP A 216 3.49 15.21 -17.02
N GLY A 217 4.43 15.53 -16.12
CA GLY A 217 4.96 16.89 -15.90
C GLY A 217 3.99 17.89 -15.22
N LYS A 218 2.69 17.59 -15.13
CA LYS A 218 1.70 18.43 -14.43
C LYS A 218 1.34 17.89 -13.04
N GLY A 219 1.30 16.57 -12.88
CA GLY A 219 0.92 15.89 -11.65
C GLY A 219 -0.57 15.63 -11.54
N LEU A 220 -1.09 15.74 -10.31
CA LEU A 220 -2.51 15.51 -9.99
C LEU A 220 -3.40 16.54 -10.70
N THR A 221 -4.54 16.08 -11.23
CA THR A 221 -5.52 16.92 -11.93
C THR A 221 -6.88 16.95 -11.23
N ASP A 222 -7.90 16.34 -11.81
CA ASP A 222 -9.26 16.35 -11.27
C ASP A 222 -9.42 15.26 -10.21
N GLU A 223 -10.11 15.56 -9.10
CA GLU A 223 -10.49 14.54 -8.12
C GLU A 223 -11.56 13.62 -8.70
N LEU A 224 -11.33 12.32 -8.62
CA LEU A 224 -12.21 11.29 -9.16
C LEU A 224 -12.99 10.57 -8.06
N GLY A 225 -12.40 10.45 -6.88
CA GLY A 225 -12.96 9.73 -5.75
C GLY A 225 -12.04 9.75 -4.55
N HIS A 226 -12.49 9.13 -3.47
CA HIS A 226 -11.70 9.04 -2.25
C HIS A 226 -12.06 7.78 -1.47
N ALA A 227 -11.17 7.40 -0.55
CA ALA A 227 -11.42 6.33 0.40
C ALA A 227 -11.07 6.76 1.82
N THR A 228 -11.82 6.26 2.79
CA THR A 228 -11.48 6.38 4.22
C THR A 228 -11.27 5.00 4.81
N LEU A 229 -10.17 4.85 5.55
CA LEU A 229 -9.82 3.63 6.25
C LEU A 229 -9.97 3.84 7.75
N THR A 230 -10.69 2.92 8.41
CA THR A 230 -10.95 2.99 9.85
C THR A 230 -10.74 1.64 10.51
N ASN A 231 -10.64 1.63 11.85
CA ASN A 231 -10.48 0.42 12.66
C ASN A 231 -9.31 -0.47 12.21
N ILE A 232 -8.22 0.16 11.77
CA ILE A 232 -7.02 -0.54 11.34
C ILE A 232 -6.37 -1.20 12.56
N LYS A 233 -6.15 -2.51 12.51
CA LYS A 233 -5.53 -3.29 13.57
C LYS A 233 -4.90 -4.56 13.04
N PHE A 234 -3.85 -5.03 13.70
CA PHE A 234 -3.30 -6.35 13.44
C PHE A 234 -4.11 -7.41 14.18
N VAL A 235 -4.33 -8.54 13.52
CA VAL A 235 -5.10 -9.68 14.07
C VAL A 235 -4.36 -10.99 13.80
N LYS A 236 -4.70 -12.00 14.60
CA LYS A 236 -4.42 -13.39 14.29
C LYS A 236 -5.57 -13.93 13.44
N ALA A 237 -5.25 -14.53 12.31
CA ALA A 237 -6.25 -15.10 11.42
C ALA A 237 -6.40 -16.58 11.76
N ASP A 238 -7.59 -16.99 12.20
CA ASP A 238 -7.89 -18.41 12.28
C ASP A 238 -7.78 -19.02 10.88
N THR A 239 -7.26 -20.24 10.79
CA THR A 239 -7.23 -21.05 9.56
C THR A 239 -8.55 -21.04 8.78
N ASN A 240 -9.69 -21.01 9.47
CA ASN A 240 -11.01 -21.03 8.84
C ASN A 240 -11.44 -19.66 8.27
N TYR A 241 -10.72 -18.58 8.58
CA TYR A 241 -11.08 -17.21 8.18
C TYR A 241 -11.01 -17.01 6.65
N PHE A 242 -10.22 -17.84 5.96
CA PHE A 242 -10.03 -17.81 4.51
C PHE A 242 -10.61 -19.05 3.81
N THR A 243 -11.55 -19.75 4.45
CA THR A 243 -12.21 -20.92 3.86
C THR A 243 -13.54 -20.48 3.22
N PRO A 244 -13.74 -20.70 1.90
CA PRO A 244 -15.00 -20.37 1.25
C PRO A 244 -16.15 -21.26 1.76
N GLY A 245 -17.35 -20.69 1.81
CA GLY A 245 -18.57 -21.46 2.03
C GLY A 245 -18.83 -22.42 0.88
N THR A 246 -19.57 -23.50 1.14
CA THR A 246 -19.89 -24.52 0.12
C THR A 246 -20.74 -23.97 -1.04
N ASP A 247 -21.43 -22.86 -0.81
CA ASP A 247 -22.29 -22.16 -1.76
C ASP A 247 -21.55 -21.06 -2.55
N PHE A 248 -20.27 -20.80 -2.25
CA PHE A 248 -19.51 -19.75 -2.91
C PHE A 248 -19.25 -20.10 -4.37
N LYS A 249 -19.33 -19.09 -5.24
CA LYS A 249 -18.89 -19.16 -6.63
C LYS A 249 -17.38 -18.89 -6.71
N SER A 250 -16.74 -19.23 -7.83
CA SER A 250 -15.31 -18.97 -8.08
C SER A 250 -15.09 -18.12 -9.34
N LYS A 251 -13.99 -17.37 -9.38
CA LYS A 251 -13.54 -16.55 -10.52
C LYS A 251 -12.02 -16.54 -10.65
#